data_AF-A0A4R2RKR6-F1
#
_entry.id   AF-A0A4R2RKR6-F1
#
_cell.length_a   1.000
_cell.length_b   1.000
_cell.length_c   1.000
_cell.angle_alpha   90.00
_cell.angle_beta   90.00
_cell.angle_gamma   90.00
#
_symmetry.space_group_name_H-M   'P 1'
#
loop_
_entity.id
_entity.type
_entity.pdbx_description
1 polymer ?
#
loop_
_entity_poly.entity_id
_entity_poly.type
_entity_poly.pdbx_seq_one_letter_code
_entity_poly.pdbx_strand_id
1 'polypeptide(L)'
;MAESANRKKTATSSLMWLLILAIPVVGMAAVAAAQVAGIIDARPWLQQIPVVGAWIPQKTPDQIGFQQTLEERNMAKLQAENADLALKLAEAEAAKAASASAPPQPSAEEVEKKKQVEAEKQKQAALLQEQIKLAEEAKARDQKLLEKLLAMKPAAAAKIMQEFPDDDISRLLGLMEVEDAAKMMAAFEPARAARIIYPSGGTEYDNRLKDQLQTAQMKEKYQQLGATLAAMNSADAVLMMEQMQDNMAASVLRAMNQDAAGKLLSAIAAANPSRAAMLVNLMTSV
;
A
#
# COMPACT_ATOMS: atom_id res chain seq x y z
N MET A 1 -29.00 -63.58 -1.08
CA MET A 1 -29.70 -62.45 -1.74
C MET A 1 -28.88 -61.20 -1.44
N ALA A 2 -28.16 -60.71 -2.43
CA ALA A 2 -27.25 -59.58 -2.31
C ALA A 2 -27.61 -58.56 -3.40
N GLU A 3 -28.03 -57.37 -2.99
CA GLU A 3 -28.18 -56.23 -3.88
C GLU A 3 -27.82 -54.97 -3.08
N SER A 4 -26.67 -54.37 -3.40
CA SER A 4 -26.32 -53.03 -2.94
C SER A 4 -25.52 -52.31 -4.01
N ALA A 5 -26.28 -51.56 -4.80
CA ALA A 5 -25.98 -50.31 -5.51
C ALA A 5 -24.51 -49.90 -5.74
N ASN A 6 -24.14 -49.89 -7.03
CA ASN A 6 -23.03 -49.11 -7.57
C ASN A 6 -23.59 -47.76 -8.11
N ARG A 7 -23.18 -46.62 -7.53
CA ARG A 7 -23.33 -45.29 -8.13
C ARG A 7 -22.04 -44.49 -7.98
N LYS A 8 -21.21 -44.50 -9.02
CA LYS A 8 -20.18 -43.48 -9.27
C LYS A 8 -20.35 -42.97 -10.70
N LYS A 9 -20.19 -41.64 -10.85
CA LYS A 9 -19.94 -40.83 -12.07
C LYS A 9 -21.07 -39.87 -12.47
N THR A 10 -21.12 -38.70 -11.83
CA THR A 10 -21.64 -37.45 -12.41
C THR A 10 -21.00 -36.25 -11.70
N ALA A 11 -19.70 -36.00 -11.91
CA ALA A 11 -19.03 -34.81 -11.35
C ALA A 11 -18.23 -34.01 -12.38
N THR A 12 -17.96 -34.58 -13.57
CA THR A 12 -17.18 -33.92 -14.62
C THR A 12 -18.03 -33.14 -15.64
N SER A 13 -19.35 -33.32 -15.64
CA SER A 13 -20.25 -32.65 -16.61
C SER A 13 -20.59 -31.19 -16.23
N SER A 14 -20.76 -30.87 -14.94
CA SER A 14 -21.12 -29.50 -14.53
C SER A 14 -19.94 -28.52 -14.60
N LEU A 15 -18.71 -28.97 -14.37
CA LEU A 15 -17.50 -28.13 -14.47
C LEU A 15 -17.24 -27.68 -15.92
N MET A 16 -17.48 -28.56 -16.90
CA MET A 16 -17.28 -28.24 -18.30
C MET A 16 -18.35 -27.25 -18.81
N TRP A 17 -19.57 -27.32 -18.27
CA TRP A 17 -20.64 -26.38 -18.59
C TRP A 17 -20.40 -24.97 -18.01
N LEU A 18 -19.84 -24.89 -16.80
CA LEU A 18 -19.44 -23.60 -16.20
C LEU A 18 -18.30 -22.91 -16.98
N LEU A 19 -17.34 -23.67 -17.50
CA LEU A 19 -16.25 -23.13 -18.32
C LEU A 19 -16.75 -22.57 -19.65
N ILE A 20 -17.71 -23.24 -20.30
CA ILE A 20 -18.32 -22.76 -21.55
C ILE A 20 -19.15 -21.48 -21.30
N LEU A 21 -19.80 -21.36 -20.14
CA LEU A 21 -20.58 -20.17 -19.77
C LEU A 21 -19.68 -18.96 -19.40
N ALA A 22 -18.48 -19.19 -18.87
CA ALA A 22 -17.59 -18.12 -18.42
C ALA A 22 -16.92 -17.35 -19.58
N ILE A 23 -16.63 -18.04 -20.69
CA ILE A 23 -15.95 -17.45 -21.86
C ILE A 23 -16.69 -16.25 -22.47
N PRO A 24 -18.02 -16.29 -22.73
CA PRO A 24 -18.72 -15.12 -23.28
C PRO A 24 -18.79 -13.94 -22.31
N VAL A 25 -18.86 -14.18 -20.99
CA VAL A 25 -18.92 -13.11 -19.98
C VAL A 25 -17.59 -12.36 -19.89
N VAL A 26 -16.47 -13.09 -19.88
CA VAL A 26 -15.13 -12.49 -19.88
C VAL A 26 -14.87 -11.76 -21.20
N GLY A 27 -15.32 -12.31 -22.33
CA GLY A 27 -15.25 -11.66 -23.64
C GLY A 27 -15.99 -10.32 -23.68
N MET A 28 -17.22 -10.27 -23.16
CA MET A 28 -17.98 -9.00 -23.10
C MET A 28 -17.33 -7.96 -22.18
N ALA A 29 -16.77 -8.38 -21.04
CA ALA A 29 -16.06 -7.47 -20.14
C ALA A 29 -14.80 -6.87 -20.78
N ALA A 30 -14.04 -7.69 -21.52
CA ALA A 30 -12.85 -7.23 -22.25
C ALA A 30 -13.21 -6.22 -23.37
N VAL A 31 -14.30 -6.45 -24.09
CA VAL A 31 -14.78 -5.53 -25.14
C VAL A 31 -15.29 -4.22 -24.53
N ALA A 32 -15.98 -4.26 -23.39
CA ALA A 32 -16.42 -3.05 -22.68
C ALA A 32 -15.23 -2.23 -22.17
N ALA A 33 -14.21 -2.87 -21.59
CA ALA A 33 -13.00 -2.20 -21.16
C ALA A 33 -12.22 -1.57 -22.34
N ALA A 34 -12.16 -2.25 -23.49
CA ALA A 34 -11.52 -1.73 -24.70
C ALA A 34 -12.28 -0.53 -25.32
N GLN A 35 -13.61 -0.48 -25.19
CA GLN A 35 -14.41 0.68 -25.58
C GLN A 35 -14.19 1.88 -24.66
N VAL A 36 -14.11 1.67 -23.34
CA VAL A 36 -13.80 2.75 -22.37
C VAL A 36 -12.38 3.29 -22.61
N ALA A 37 -11.45 2.42 -23.00
CA ALA A 37 -10.09 2.80 -23.37
C ALA A 37 -9.97 3.45 -24.77
N GLY A 38 -11.05 3.49 -25.56
CA GLY A 38 -11.09 4.15 -26.87
C GLY A 38 -10.35 3.41 -28.01
N ILE A 39 -10.00 2.13 -27.83
CA ILE A 39 -9.18 1.37 -28.78
C ILE A 39 -10.03 0.78 -29.92
N ILE A 40 -11.32 0.52 -29.69
CA ILE A 40 -12.23 -0.11 -30.66
C ILE A 40 -13.58 0.63 -30.65
N ASP A 41 -14.02 1.13 -31.80
CA ASP A 41 -15.37 1.68 -31.98
C ASP A 41 -16.33 0.58 -32.48
N ALA A 42 -17.08 -0.03 -31.56
CA ALA A 42 -18.05 -1.09 -31.89
C ALA A 42 -19.43 -0.56 -32.31
N ARG A 43 -19.61 0.77 -32.37
CA ARG A 43 -20.87 1.41 -32.79
C ARG A 43 -21.44 0.90 -34.12
N PRO A 44 -20.66 0.69 -35.20
CA PRO A 44 -21.22 0.22 -36.46
C PRO A 44 -21.77 -1.21 -36.38
N TRP A 45 -21.27 -2.03 -35.45
CA TRP A 45 -21.74 -3.40 -35.26
C TRP A 45 -22.98 -3.46 -34.35
N LEU A 46 -23.05 -2.62 -33.31
CA LEU A 46 -24.23 -2.51 -32.45
C LEU A 46 -25.48 -1.98 -33.17
N GLN A 47 -25.31 -1.20 -34.24
CA GLN A 47 -26.41 -0.70 -35.06
C GLN A 47 -27.15 -1.80 -35.86
N GLN A 48 -26.57 -3.00 -35.99
CA GLN A 48 -27.22 -4.14 -36.66
C GLN A 48 -28.20 -4.89 -35.76
N ILE A 49 -28.27 -4.56 -34.45
CA ILE A 49 -29.19 -5.17 -33.51
C ILE A 49 -30.45 -4.31 -33.45
N PRO A 50 -31.59 -4.77 -34.01
CA PRO A 50 -32.79 -3.93 -34.19
C PRO A 50 -33.40 -3.41 -32.88
N VAL A 51 -33.13 -4.07 -31.76
CA VAL A 51 -33.63 -3.65 -30.43
C VAL A 51 -32.81 -2.49 -29.84
N VAL A 52 -31.52 -2.37 -30.18
CA VAL A 52 -30.61 -1.33 -29.65
C VAL A 52 -30.55 -0.11 -30.59
N GLY A 53 -30.76 -0.31 -31.89
CA GLY A 53 -30.77 0.77 -32.89
C GLY A 53 -31.88 1.80 -32.71
N ALA A 54 -32.98 1.46 -32.03
CA ALA A 54 -34.12 2.37 -31.80
C ALA A 54 -33.87 3.43 -30.72
N TRP A 55 -32.85 3.25 -29.86
CA TRP A 55 -32.51 4.19 -28.78
C TRP A 55 -31.36 5.13 -29.14
N ILE A 56 -30.80 4.99 -30.34
CA ILE A 56 -29.77 5.88 -30.87
C ILE A 56 -30.49 6.87 -31.81
N PRO A 57 -30.51 8.19 -31.50
CA PRO A 57 -31.21 9.17 -32.33
C PRO A 57 -30.64 9.18 -33.75
N GLN A 58 -31.49 8.84 -34.73
CA GLN A 58 -31.15 8.89 -36.16
C GLN A 58 -31.03 10.36 -36.57
N LYS A 59 -29.86 10.75 -37.09
CA LYS A 59 -29.74 12.01 -37.84
C LYS A 59 -30.37 11.79 -39.22
N THR A 60 -31.51 12.44 -39.44
CA THR A 60 -32.24 12.44 -40.72
C THR A 60 -31.49 13.25 -41.80
N PRO A 61 -31.70 12.93 -43.09
CA PRO A 61 -30.93 13.49 -44.21
C PRO A 61 -31.32 14.92 -44.65
N ASP A 62 -32.15 15.63 -43.88
CA ASP A 62 -32.65 16.98 -44.23
C ASP A 62 -31.71 18.14 -43.79
N GLN A 63 -30.48 17.84 -43.34
CA GLN A 63 -29.48 18.87 -42.96
C GLN A 63 -28.33 19.02 -43.96
N ILE A 64 -28.54 18.67 -45.23
CA ILE A 64 -27.51 18.84 -46.28
C ILE A 64 -27.33 20.33 -46.68
N GLY A 65 -28.22 21.24 -46.26
CA GLY A 65 -28.07 22.67 -46.52
C GLY A 65 -27.72 23.46 -45.26
N PHE A 66 -26.49 23.33 -44.74
CA PHE A 66 -25.75 24.35 -43.94
C PHE A 66 -24.46 23.70 -43.40
N GLN A 67 -23.58 23.21 -44.29
CA GLN A 67 -22.19 22.97 -43.94
C GLN A 67 -21.43 24.32 -43.95
N GLN A 68 -21.71 25.17 -42.96
CA GLN A 68 -20.63 25.97 -42.40
C GLN A 68 -19.89 25.03 -41.46
N THR A 69 -18.69 24.66 -41.87
CA THR A 69 -17.90 23.56 -41.33
C THR A 69 -17.75 23.70 -39.81
N LEU A 70 -18.18 22.67 -39.06
CA LEU A 70 -17.90 22.54 -37.63
C LEU A 70 -16.39 22.67 -37.35
N GLU A 71 -15.57 22.33 -38.34
CA GLU A 71 -14.12 22.51 -38.31
C GLU A 71 -13.69 23.98 -38.31
N GLU A 72 -14.33 24.90 -39.07
CA GLU A 72 -14.00 26.33 -39.01
C GLU A 72 -14.37 26.94 -37.66
N ARG A 73 -15.54 26.57 -37.09
CA ARG A 73 -15.91 27.03 -35.74
C ARG A 73 -14.99 26.48 -34.66
N ASN A 74 -14.60 25.22 -34.77
CA ASN A 74 -13.65 24.63 -33.83
C ASN A 74 -12.27 25.25 -33.98
N MET A 75 -11.82 25.55 -35.20
CA MET A 75 -10.52 26.17 -35.46
C MET A 75 -10.50 27.63 -34.98
N ALA A 76 -11.58 28.39 -35.18
CA ALA A 76 -11.72 29.74 -34.63
C ALA A 76 -11.77 29.73 -33.09
N LYS A 77 -12.44 28.74 -32.49
CA LYS A 77 -12.49 28.58 -31.03
C LYS A 77 -11.14 28.17 -30.44
N LEU A 78 -10.43 27.24 -31.09
CA LEU A 78 -9.07 26.84 -30.71
C LEU A 78 -8.07 28.00 -30.85
N GLN A 79 -8.21 28.85 -31.87
CA GLN A 79 -7.39 30.05 -32.01
C GLN A 79 -7.70 31.09 -30.92
N ALA A 80 -8.97 31.29 -30.59
CA ALA A 80 -9.36 32.17 -29.48
C ALA A 80 -8.86 31.65 -28.12
N GLU A 81 -9.00 30.34 -27.85
CA GLU A 81 -8.48 29.73 -26.62
C GLU A 81 -6.95 29.76 -26.56
N ASN A 82 -6.24 29.54 -27.66
CA ASN A 82 -4.79 29.68 -27.70
C ASN A 82 -4.32 31.12 -27.49
N ALA A 83 -5.03 32.11 -28.04
CA ALA A 83 -4.73 33.52 -27.81
C ALA A 83 -4.99 33.91 -26.34
N ASP A 84 -6.07 33.38 -25.75
CA ASP A 84 -6.42 33.63 -24.34
C ASP A 84 -5.44 32.93 -23.37
N LEU A 85 -4.99 31.72 -23.70
CA LEU A 85 -3.92 31.03 -22.97
C LEU A 85 -2.57 31.72 -23.13
N ALA A 86 -2.26 32.24 -24.32
CA ALA A 86 -1.04 33.03 -24.54
C ALA A 86 -1.06 34.34 -23.74
N LEU A 87 -2.21 35.01 -23.66
CA LEU A 87 -2.39 36.19 -22.81
C LEU A 87 -2.28 35.83 -21.32
N LYS A 88 -2.86 34.73 -20.86
CA LYS A 88 -2.73 34.26 -19.47
C LYS A 88 -1.30 33.84 -19.12
N LEU A 89 -0.57 33.25 -20.06
CA LEU A 89 0.85 32.93 -19.88
C LEU A 89 1.68 34.21 -19.84
N ALA A 90 1.41 35.18 -20.72
CA ALA A 90 2.06 36.48 -20.69
C ALA A 90 1.74 37.27 -19.40
N GLU A 91 0.51 37.20 -18.89
CA GLU A 91 0.13 37.77 -17.59
C GLU A 91 0.78 37.02 -16.43
N ALA A 92 0.87 35.69 -16.46
CA ALA A 92 1.53 34.90 -15.42
C ALA A 92 3.05 35.11 -15.43
N GLU A 93 3.66 35.28 -16.60
CA GLU A 93 5.07 35.63 -16.75
C GLU A 93 5.34 37.09 -16.38
N ALA A 94 4.46 38.03 -16.74
CA ALA A 94 4.54 39.42 -16.31
C ALA A 94 4.30 39.56 -14.80
N ALA A 95 3.40 38.77 -14.21
CA ALA A 95 3.17 38.70 -12.77
C ALA A 95 4.35 38.04 -12.04
N LYS A 96 4.97 37.00 -12.63
CA LYS A 96 6.22 36.42 -12.11
C LYS A 96 7.41 37.36 -12.26
N ALA A 97 7.49 38.15 -13.34
CA ALA A 97 8.54 39.14 -13.55
C ALA A 97 8.35 40.39 -12.67
N ALA A 98 7.11 40.80 -12.42
CA ALA A 98 6.76 41.86 -11.47
C ALA A 98 6.91 41.40 -10.00
N SER A 99 6.80 40.09 -9.74
CA SER A 99 7.06 39.45 -8.45
C SER A 99 8.52 38.94 -8.31
N ALA A 100 9.37 39.16 -9.32
CA ALA A 100 10.80 38.84 -9.28
C ALA A 100 11.63 39.93 -8.59
N SER A 101 11.02 40.76 -7.74
CA SER A 101 11.72 41.49 -6.70
C SER A 101 12.02 40.53 -5.52
N ALA A 102 13.15 39.85 -5.66
CA ALA A 102 13.83 38.98 -4.71
C ALA A 102 13.24 37.54 -4.53
N PRO A 103 14.09 36.50 -4.51
CA PRO A 103 13.66 35.19 -4.05
C PRO A 103 13.16 35.31 -2.60
N PRO A 104 12.07 34.64 -2.19
CA PRO A 104 11.66 34.62 -0.80
C PRO A 104 12.83 34.06 0.01
N GLN A 105 13.50 34.93 0.78
CA GLN A 105 14.46 34.47 1.76
C GLN A 105 13.70 33.54 2.71
N PRO A 106 14.15 32.29 2.90
CA PRO A 106 13.53 31.42 3.89
C PRO A 106 13.63 32.16 5.23
N SER A 107 12.50 32.35 5.89
CA SER A 107 12.46 32.97 7.21
C SER A 107 13.43 32.20 8.13
N ALA A 108 14.14 32.92 9.02
CA ALA A 108 15.12 32.31 9.92
C ALA A 108 14.54 31.10 10.69
N GLU A 109 13.24 31.15 10.99
CA GLU A 109 12.49 30.08 11.64
C GLU A 109 12.32 28.81 10.78
N GLU A 110 12.13 28.93 9.46
CA GLU A 110 12.06 27.76 8.56
C GLU A 110 13.43 27.10 8.37
N VAL A 111 14.51 27.89 8.37
CA VAL A 111 15.87 27.39 8.32
C VAL A 111 16.23 26.67 9.62
N GLU A 112 15.83 27.19 10.77
CA GLU A 112 16.03 26.53 12.07
C GLU A 112 15.22 25.25 12.21
N LYS A 113 13.94 25.23 11.80
CA LYS A 113 13.10 24.01 11.81
C LYS A 113 13.68 22.93 10.90
N LYS A 114 14.14 23.28 9.70
CA LYS A 114 14.79 22.32 8.79
C LYS A 114 16.08 21.76 9.39
N LYS A 115 16.92 22.61 10.01
CA LYS A 115 18.12 22.17 10.73
C LYS A 115 17.80 21.24 11.90
N GLN A 116 16.74 21.49 12.66
CA GLN A 116 16.32 20.62 13.76
C GLN A 116 15.85 19.25 13.25
N VAL A 117 15.02 19.22 12.20
CA VAL A 117 14.55 17.97 11.58
C VAL A 117 15.71 17.17 10.97
N GLU A 118 16.67 17.83 10.32
CA GLU A 118 17.87 17.17 9.81
C GLU A 118 18.76 16.63 10.94
N ALA A 119 18.93 17.38 12.03
CA ALA A 119 19.67 16.91 13.19
C ALA A 119 18.99 15.71 13.88
N GLU A 120 17.66 15.68 13.96
CA GLU A 120 16.92 14.53 14.48
C GLU A 120 17.03 13.31 13.57
N LYS A 121 16.92 13.49 12.25
CA LYS A 121 17.13 12.41 11.28
C LYS A 121 18.56 11.87 11.35
N GLN A 122 19.56 12.73 11.49
CA GLN A 122 20.95 12.31 11.66
C GLN A 122 21.15 11.54 12.97
N LYS A 123 20.53 11.97 14.07
CA LYS A 123 20.55 11.23 15.34
C LYS A 123 19.90 9.86 15.21
N GLN A 124 18.73 9.76 14.57
CA GLN A 124 18.07 8.48 14.33
C GLN A 124 18.90 7.57 13.42
N ALA A 125 19.48 8.11 12.35
CA ALA A 125 20.36 7.37 11.46
C ALA A 125 21.61 6.85 12.20
N ALA A 126 22.21 7.66 13.07
CA ALA A 126 23.34 7.25 13.89
C ALA A 126 22.96 6.12 14.87
N LEU A 127 21.80 6.21 15.53
CA LEU A 127 21.31 5.15 16.43
C LEU A 127 21.01 3.85 15.69
N LEU A 128 20.42 3.93 14.50
CA LEU A 128 20.18 2.75 13.66
C LEU A 128 21.51 2.13 13.20
N GLN A 129 22.47 2.95 12.79
CA GLN A 129 23.78 2.48 12.35
C GLN A 129 24.57 1.84 13.51
N GLU A 130 24.45 2.36 14.72
CA GLU A 130 25.02 1.76 15.92
C GLU A 130 24.37 0.40 16.23
N GLN A 131 23.03 0.30 16.16
CA GLN A 131 22.32 -0.97 16.34
C GLN A 131 22.71 -2.01 15.29
N ILE A 132 22.87 -1.61 14.03
CA ILE A 132 23.33 -2.49 12.95
C ILE A 132 24.74 -3.02 13.26
N LYS A 133 25.67 -2.14 13.63
CA LYS A 133 27.04 -2.56 14.01
C LYS A 133 27.03 -3.54 15.18
N LEU A 134 26.22 -3.27 16.20
CA LEU A 134 26.11 -4.11 17.39
C LEU A 134 25.52 -5.49 17.04
N ALA A 135 24.54 -5.53 16.13
CA ALA A 135 23.97 -6.77 15.61
C ALA A 135 24.96 -7.55 14.72
N GLU A 136 25.76 -6.87 13.90
CA GLU A 136 26.81 -7.49 13.08
C GLU A 136 27.91 -8.09 13.96
N GLU A 137 28.35 -7.37 15.00
CA GLU A 137 29.30 -7.89 15.97
C GLU A 137 28.75 -9.11 16.72
N ALA A 138 27.47 -9.08 17.11
CA ALA A 138 26.82 -10.23 17.75
C ALA A 138 26.79 -11.44 16.81
N LYS A 139 26.42 -11.25 15.54
CA LYS A 139 26.46 -12.31 14.52
C LYS A 139 27.86 -12.87 14.31
N ALA A 140 28.87 -12.00 14.24
CA ALA A 140 30.26 -12.42 14.08
C ALA A 140 30.77 -13.22 15.29
N ARG A 141 30.32 -12.88 16.51
CA ARG A 141 30.61 -13.67 17.72
C ARG A 141 29.92 -15.03 17.69
N ASP A 142 28.65 -15.07 17.31
CA ASP A 142 27.86 -16.30 17.21
C ASP A 142 28.48 -17.25 16.16
N GLN A 143 28.90 -16.74 15.01
CA GLN A 143 29.60 -17.51 13.97
C GLN A 143 30.92 -18.12 14.46
N LYS A 144 31.75 -17.33 15.16
CA LYS A 144 33.01 -17.84 15.75
C LYS A 144 32.76 -18.90 16.82
N LEU A 145 31.69 -18.77 17.60
CA LEU A 145 31.29 -19.79 18.57
C LEU A 145 30.84 -21.06 17.82
N LEU A 146 30.06 -20.90 16.77
CA LEU A 146 29.57 -21.99 15.94
C LEU A 146 30.69 -22.79 15.29
N GLU A 147 31.67 -22.13 14.68
CA GLU A 147 32.85 -22.78 14.10
C GLU A 147 33.59 -23.65 15.12
N LYS A 148 33.73 -23.16 16.37
CA LYS A 148 34.35 -23.92 17.45
C LYS A 148 33.51 -25.12 17.88
N LEU A 149 32.18 -24.97 17.95
CA LEU A 149 31.28 -26.06 18.31
C LEU A 149 31.26 -27.16 17.23
N LEU A 150 31.25 -26.76 15.96
CA LEU A 150 31.30 -27.68 14.80
C LEU A 150 32.63 -28.43 14.69
N ALA A 151 33.75 -27.81 15.11
CA ALA A 151 35.05 -28.48 15.17
C ALA A 151 35.12 -29.59 16.25
N MET A 152 34.16 -29.63 17.18
CA MET A 152 34.08 -30.63 18.24
C MET A 152 33.13 -31.77 17.89
N LYS A 153 33.21 -32.88 18.63
CA LYS A 153 32.23 -33.96 18.50
C LYS A 153 30.83 -33.46 18.94
N PRO A 154 29.74 -33.82 18.24
CA PRO A 154 28.38 -33.36 18.56
C PRO A 154 27.97 -33.57 20.02
N ALA A 155 28.38 -34.68 20.64
CA ALA A 155 28.09 -34.95 22.05
C ALA A 155 28.83 -34.02 23.03
N ALA A 156 30.07 -33.62 22.70
CA ALA A 156 30.84 -32.69 23.50
C ALA A 156 30.33 -31.26 23.34
N ALA A 157 29.99 -30.88 22.11
CA ALA A 157 29.38 -29.58 21.80
C ALA A 157 28.01 -29.43 22.48
N ALA A 158 27.14 -30.44 22.38
CA ALA A 158 25.85 -30.44 23.09
C ALA A 158 26.02 -30.28 24.61
N LYS A 159 27.03 -30.93 25.21
CA LYS A 159 27.33 -30.78 26.64
C LYS A 159 27.74 -29.35 27.02
N ILE A 160 28.53 -28.68 26.19
CA ILE A 160 28.88 -27.26 26.39
C ILE A 160 27.64 -26.39 26.22
N MET A 161 26.85 -26.64 25.17
CA MET A 161 25.61 -25.91 24.91
C MET A 161 24.57 -26.07 26.04
N GLN A 162 24.66 -27.12 26.87
CA GLN A 162 23.77 -27.25 28.03
C GLN A 162 23.95 -26.13 29.07
N GLU A 163 25.07 -25.43 29.09
CA GLU A 163 25.28 -24.31 30.03
C GLU A 163 24.62 -23.00 29.54
N PHE A 164 24.13 -22.97 28.30
CA PHE A 164 23.57 -21.78 27.68
C PHE A 164 22.04 -21.69 27.90
N PRO A 165 21.46 -20.48 27.82
CA PRO A 165 20.02 -20.29 27.74
C PRO A 165 19.41 -20.99 26.51
N ASP A 166 18.17 -21.48 26.64
CA ASP A 166 17.50 -22.21 25.56
C ASP A 166 17.31 -21.33 24.30
N ASP A 167 17.11 -20.01 24.47
CA ASP A 167 17.02 -19.05 23.36
C ASP A 167 18.34 -18.95 22.56
N ASP A 168 19.48 -18.93 23.25
CA ASP A 168 20.81 -18.87 22.62
C ASP A 168 21.11 -20.17 21.85
N ILE A 169 20.70 -21.31 22.41
CA ILE A 169 20.82 -22.62 21.74
C ILE A 169 19.96 -22.65 20.48
N SER A 170 18.70 -22.19 20.56
CA SER A 170 17.80 -22.16 19.41
C SER A 170 18.37 -21.27 18.28
N ARG A 171 18.91 -20.11 18.64
CA ARG A 171 19.56 -19.18 17.70
C ARG A 171 20.80 -19.79 17.07
N LEU A 172 21.68 -20.41 17.86
CA LEU A 172 22.89 -21.07 17.36
C LEU A 172 22.57 -22.24 16.43
N LEU A 173 21.62 -23.10 16.81
CA LEU A 173 21.16 -24.22 15.97
C LEU A 173 20.52 -23.72 14.67
N GLY A 174 19.82 -22.58 14.70
CA GLY A 174 19.25 -21.94 13.51
C GLY A 174 20.29 -21.37 12.52
N LEU A 175 21.53 -21.15 12.97
CA LEU A 175 22.65 -20.70 12.12
C LEU A 175 23.42 -21.87 11.50
N MET A 176 23.13 -23.11 11.90
CA MET A 176 23.80 -24.31 11.42
C MET A 176 23.12 -24.92 10.21
N GLU A 177 23.85 -25.78 9.50
CA GLU A 177 23.22 -26.72 8.58
C GLU A 177 22.33 -27.70 9.33
N VAL A 178 21.21 -28.06 8.69
CA VAL A 178 20.13 -28.87 9.29
C VAL A 178 20.66 -30.21 9.83
N GLU A 179 21.61 -30.82 9.11
CA GLU A 179 22.18 -32.11 9.50
C GLU A 179 23.02 -32.04 10.78
N ASP A 180 23.83 -31.01 10.93
CA ASP A 180 24.69 -30.84 12.11
C ASP A 180 23.89 -30.35 13.31
N ALA A 181 22.88 -29.50 13.09
CA ALA A 181 21.89 -29.15 14.09
C ALA A 181 21.16 -30.40 14.60
N ALA A 182 20.74 -31.30 13.70
CA ALA A 182 20.08 -32.55 14.07
C ALA A 182 20.99 -33.49 14.88
N LYS A 183 22.27 -33.64 14.48
CA LYS A 183 23.25 -34.44 15.22
C LYS A 183 23.51 -33.86 16.62
N MET A 184 23.58 -32.54 16.75
CA MET A 184 23.74 -31.88 18.05
C MET A 184 22.48 -32.03 18.90
N MET A 185 21.29 -31.81 18.33
CA MET A 185 20.01 -32.01 19.02
C MET A 185 19.80 -33.45 19.50
N ALA A 186 20.24 -34.44 18.72
CA ALA A 186 20.17 -35.85 19.12
C ALA A 186 21.05 -36.17 20.34
N ALA A 187 22.06 -35.34 20.62
CA ALA A 187 22.92 -35.48 21.80
C ALA A 187 22.43 -34.68 23.03
N PHE A 188 21.33 -33.94 22.91
CA PHE A 188 20.70 -33.29 24.07
C PHE A 188 19.77 -34.24 24.82
N GLU A 189 19.48 -33.88 26.07
CA GLU A 189 18.40 -34.49 26.85
C GLU A 189 17.05 -34.29 26.15
N PRO A 190 16.23 -35.35 25.94
CA PRO A 190 14.98 -35.27 25.17
C PRO A 190 14.02 -34.18 25.66
N ALA A 191 13.91 -34.01 26.98
CA ALA A 191 13.05 -33.00 27.60
C ALA A 191 13.53 -31.56 27.32
N ARG A 192 14.82 -31.37 27.06
CA ARG A 192 15.37 -30.06 26.72
C ARG A 192 15.35 -29.82 25.22
N ALA A 193 15.68 -30.82 24.41
CA ALA A 193 15.55 -30.76 22.96
C ALA A 193 14.10 -30.37 22.55
N ALA A 194 13.09 -30.95 23.21
CA ALA A 194 11.69 -30.58 22.99
C ALA A 194 11.40 -29.09 23.27
N ARG A 195 12.00 -28.52 24.33
CA ARG A 195 11.85 -27.09 24.67
C ARG A 195 12.55 -26.16 23.68
N ILE A 196 13.67 -26.60 23.13
CA ILE A 196 14.41 -25.86 22.11
C ILE A 196 13.66 -25.87 20.76
N ILE A 197 13.07 -27.01 20.38
CA ILE A 197 12.31 -27.17 19.12
C ILE A 197 10.96 -26.45 19.19
N TYR A 198 10.28 -26.57 20.34
CA TYR A 198 9.02 -25.92 20.62
C TYR A 198 9.26 -24.94 21.76
N PRO A 199 9.88 -23.77 21.49
CA PRO A 199 10.00 -22.74 22.50
C PRO A 199 8.58 -22.42 22.93
N SER A 200 8.24 -22.85 24.14
CA SER A 200 6.88 -22.71 24.67
C SER A 200 6.60 -21.23 24.87
N GLY A 201 6.07 -20.58 23.83
CA GLY A 201 5.44 -19.26 23.87
C GLY A 201 6.25 -18.13 24.52
N GLY A 202 7.58 -18.08 24.40
CA GLY A 202 8.39 -17.00 24.95
C GLY A 202 8.67 -15.88 23.94
N THR A 203 9.40 -16.21 22.87
CA THR A 203 9.95 -15.20 21.96
C THR A 203 8.95 -14.67 20.93
N GLU A 204 8.08 -15.53 20.39
CA GLU A 204 7.00 -15.06 19.50
C GLU A 204 5.89 -14.33 20.27
N TYR A 205 5.64 -14.69 21.52
CA TYR A 205 4.63 -14.02 22.35
C TYR A 205 5.11 -12.64 22.77
N ASP A 206 6.38 -12.49 23.17
CA ASP A 206 6.93 -11.18 23.50
C ASP A 206 7.02 -10.26 22.29
N ASN A 207 7.37 -10.78 21.11
CA ASN A 207 7.37 -9.97 19.88
C ASN A 207 5.94 -9.62 19.44
N ARG A 208 4.99 -10.56 19.48
CA ARG A 208 3.58 -10.26 19.20
C ARG A 208 2.97 -9.32 20.23
N LEU A 209 3.34 -9.43 21.50
CA LEU A 209 2.87 -8.55 22.56
C LEU A 209 3.46 -7.15 22.40
N LYS A 210 4.74 -7.02 22.03
CA LYS A 210 5.35 -5.73 21.67
C LYS A 210 4.70 -5.12 20.45
N ASP A 211 4.43 -5.90 19.40
CA ASP A 211 3.74 -5.43 18.21
C ASP A 211 2.27 -5.03 18.53
N GLN A 212 1.59 -5.77 19.40
CA GLN A 212 0.25 -5.43 19.88
C GLN A 212 0.25 -4.17 20.75
N LEU A 213 1.23 -4.00 21.62
CA LEU A 213 1.39 -2.80 22.44
C LEU A 213 1.74 -1.59 21.57
N GLN A 214 2.61 -1.74 20.58
CA GLN A 214 2.94 -0.67 19.65
C GLN A 214 1.74 -0.30 18.78
N THR A 215 1.00 -1.28 18.24
CA THR A 215 -0.21 -1.00 17.46
C THR A 215 -1.31 -0.34 18.31
N ALA A 216 -1.46 -0.75 19.58
CA ALA A 216 -2.37 -0.11 20.52
C ALA A 216 -1.97 1.34 20.83
N GLN A 217 -0.68 1.60 21.12
CA GLN A 217 -0.16 2.94 21.36
C GLN A 217 -0.30 3.83 20.12
N MET A 218 -0.06 3.30 18.92
CA MET A 218 -0.23 4.04 17.68
C MET A 218 -1.70 4.36 17.42
N LYS A 219 -2.60 3.43 17.69
CA LYS A 219 -4.05 3.67 17.61
C LYS A 219 -4.50 4.77 18.57
N GLU A 220 -4.00 4.78 19.80
CA GLU A 220 -4.30 5.82 20.78
C GLU A 220 -3.78 7.20 20.31
N LYS A 221 -2.54 7.26 19.80
CA LYS A 221 -1.98 8.49 19.20
C LYS A 221 -2.83 9.00 18.04
N TYR A 222 -3.30 8.11 17.16
CA TYR A 222 -4.17 8.51 16.04
C TYR A 222 -5.56 8.97 16.50
N GLN A 223 -6.10 8.39 17.57
CA GLN A 223 -7.36 8.86 18.17
C GLN A 223 -7.21 10.24 18.78
N GLN A 224 -6.10 10.51 19.49
CA GLN A 224 -5.83 11.85 20.04
C GLN A 224 -5.67 12.88 18.92
N LEU A 225 -4.89 12.57 17.88
CA LEU A 225 -4.76 13.43 16.70
C LEU A 225 -6.11 13.66 16.01
N GLY A 226 -6.90 12.60 15.84
CA GLY A 226 -8.23 12.69 15.27
C GLY A 226 -9.16 13.59 16.08
N ALA A 227 -9.12 13.50 17.41
CA ALA A 227 -9.90 14.37 18.30
C ALA A 227 -9.44 15.85 18.18
N THR A 228 -8.13 16.10 18.11
CA THR A 228 -7.61 17.47 17.93
C THR A 228 -8.02 18.06 16.58
N LEU A 229 -7.94 17.27 15.50
CA LEU A 229 -8.36 17.71 14.17
C LEU A 229 -9.88 17.91 14.06
N ALA A 230 -10.66 17.10 14.77
CA ALA A 230 -12.12 17.25 14.85
C ALA A 230 -12.54 18.52 15.61
N ALA A 231 -11.74 18.96 16.58
CA ALA A 231 -11.97 20.18 17.34
C ALA A 231 -11.52 21.45 16.61
N MET A 232 -10.65 21.32 15.59
CA MET A 232 -10.18 22.43 14.76
C MET A 232 -11.17 22.78 13.65
N ASN A 233 -10.98 23.97 13.06
CA ASN A 233 -11.70 24.35 11.85
C ASN A 233 -11.28 23.41 10.70
N SER A 234 -12.25 23.04 9.85
CA SER A 234 -12.01 22.15 8.70
C SER A 234 -10.93 22.67 7.76
N ALA A 235 -10.78 23.99 7.59
CA ALA A 235 -9.73 24.55 6.73
C ALA A 235 -8.31 24.30 7.30
N ASP A 236 -8.12 24.53 8.59
CA ASP A 236 -6.83 24.34 9.27
C ASP A 236 -6.48 22.85 9.39
N ALA A 237 -7.50 22.02 9.61
CA ALA A 237 -7.32 20.57 9.67
C ALA A 237 -6.94 19.98 8.30
N VAL A 238 -7.46 20.53 7.19
CA VAL A 238 -7.03 20.15 5.83
C VAL A 238 -5.56 20.49 5.62
N LEU A 239 -5.10 21.68 6.01
CA LEU A 239 -3.69 22.07 5.89
C LEU A 239 -2.76 21.15 6.69
N MET A 240 -3.16 20.76 7.90
CA MET A 240 -2.39 19.79 8.69
C MET A 240 -2.38 18.40 8.05
N MET A 241 -3.53 17.92 7.58
CA MET A 241 -3.62 16.65 6.84
C MET A 241 -2.78 16.68 5.56
N GLU A 242 -2.65 17.85 4.94
CA GLU A 242 -1.87 17.96 3.71
C GLU A 242 -0.38 17.69 3.92
N GLN A 243 0.14 18.06 5.09
CA GLN A 243 1.52 17.84 5.49
C GLN A 243 1.79 16.41 6.00
N MET A 244 0.74 15.63 6.27
CA MET A 244 0.86 14.24 6.72
C MET A 244 1.06 13.28 5.55
N GLN A 245 1.69 12.14 5.81
CA GLN A 245 1.73 11.03 4.86
C GLN A 245 0.35 10.39 4.72
N ASP A 246 -0.01 9.93 3.52
CA ASP A 246 -1.37 9.45 3.23
C ASP A 246 -1.81 8.27 4.09
N ASN A 247 -0.90 7.35 4.41
CA ASN A 247 -1.18 6.23 5.33
C ASN A 247 -1.50 6.70 6.76
N MET A 248 -0.84 7.77 7.20
CA MET A 248 -1.06 8.35 8.52
C MET A 248 -2.38 9.13 8.56
N ALA A 249 -2.65 9.94 7.54
CA ALA A 249 -3.91 10.66 7.40
C ALA A 249 -5.11 9.70 7.33
N ALA A 250 -5.01 8.61 6.56
CA ALA A 250 -6.03 7.58 6.50
C ALA A 250 -6.24 6.87 7.86
N SER A 251 -5.16 6.61 8.60
CA SER A 251 -5.23 6.00 9.94
C SER A 251 -5.90 6.92 10.96
N VAL A 252 -5.61 8.23 10.91
CA VAL A 252 -6.25 9.25 11.75
C VAL A 252 -7.73 9.40 11.39
N LEU A 253 -8.06 9.52 10.10
CA LEU A 253 -9.45 9.58 9.64
C LEU A 253 -10.26 8.34 10.04
N ARG A 254 -9.66 7.15 10.01
CA ARG A 254 -10.30 5.90 10.47
C ARG A 254 -10.49 5.87 11.99
N ALA A 255 -9.60 6.50 12.74
CA ALA A 255 -9.67 6.59 14.20
C ALA A 255 -10.66 7.66 14.69
N MET A 256 -11.05 8.61 13.83
CA MET A 256 -12.04 9.65 14.11
C MET A 256 -13.48 9.13 14.12
N ASN A 257 -14.38 9.90 14.72
CA ASN A 257 -15.83 9.69 14.54
C ASN A 257 -16.18 9.90 13.05
N GLN A 258 -17.04 9.03 12.50
CA GLN A 258 -17.51 9.06 11.11
C GLN A 258 -18.00 10.44 10.67
N ASP A 259 -18.70 11.18 11.54
CA ASP A 259 -19.22 12.52 11.22
C ASP A 259 -18.08 13.53 11.02
N ALA A 260 -17.06 13.48 11.89
CA ALA A 260 -15.90 14.37 11.80
C ALA A 260 -15.01 14.00 10.61
N ALA A 261 -14.78 12.70 10.40
CA ALA A 261 -14.05 12.19 9.24
C ALA A 261 -14.73 12.58 7.92
N GLY A 262 -16.07 12.48 7.84
CA GLY A 262 -16.85 12.85 6.66
C GLY A 262 -16.77 14.34 6.34
N LYS A 263 -16.87 15.21 7.35
CA LYS A 263 -16.69 16.67 7.17
C LYS A 263 -15.28 17.00 6.67
N LEU A 264 -14.27 16.36 7.23
CA LEU A 264 -12.88 16.60 6.86
C LEU A 264 -12.58 16.05 5.46
N LEU A 265 -13.06 14.86 5.12
CA LEU A 265 -12.97 14.31 3.76
C LEU A 265 -13.69 15.19 2.73
N SER A 266 -14.85 15.76 3.08
CA SER A 266 -15.54 16.71 2.20
C SER A 266 -14.73 17.99 1.99
N ALA A 267 -14.08 18.50 3.04
CA ALA A 267 -13.21 19.67 2.95
C ALA A 267 -11.94 19.37 2.13
N ILE A 268 -11.33 18.20 2.34
CA ILE A 268 -10.20 17.72 1.52
C ILE A 268 -10.64 17.53 0.07
N ALA A 269 -11.82 16.98 -0.19
CA ALA A 269 -12.30 16.77 -1.56
C ALA A 269 -12.52 18.10 -2.30
N ALA A 270 -12.94 19.15 -1.59
CA ALA A 270 -13.08 20.50 -2.14
C ALA A 270 -11.73 21.14 -2.51
N ALA A 271 -10.68 20.86 -1.73
CA ALA A 271 -9.33 21.36 -2.00
C ALA A 271 -8.54 20.48 -2.99
N ASN A 272 -8.61 19.16 -2.84
CA ASN A 272 -7.88 18.15 -3.58
C ASN A 272 -8.69 16.82 -3.70
N PRO A 273 -9.50 16.67 -4.77
CA PRO A 273 -10.40 15.52 -4.93
C PRO A 273 -9.64 14.19 -5.12
N SER A 274 -8.50 14.22 -5.80
CA SER A 274 -7.67 13.04 -6.05
C SER A 274 -7.14 12.44 -4.75
N ARG A 275 -6.71 13.30 -3.82
CA ARG A 275 -6.20 12.87 -2.52
C ARG A 275 -7.31 12.34 -1.62
N ALA A 276 -8.47 12.99 -1.61
CA ALA A 276 -9.63 12.50 -0.87
C ALA A 276 -10.02 11.07 -1.30
N ALA A 277 -10.06 10.80 -2.61
CA ALA A 277 -10.33 9.47 -3.14
C ALA A 277 -9.27 8.43 -2.71
N MET A 278 -8.00 8.81 -2.72
CA MET A 278 -6.91 7.93 -2.25
C MET A 278 -7.04 7.61 -0.76
N LEU A 279 -7.32 8.61 0.08
CA LEU A 279 -7.51 8.42 1.52
C LEU A 279 -8.69 7.51 1.83
N VAL A 280 -9.81 7.66 1.11
CA VAL A 280 -10.97 6.76 1.25
C VAL A 280 -10.60 5.32 0.88
N ASN A 281 -9.86 5.12 -0.21
CA ASN A 281 -9.41 3.78 -0.60
C ASN A 281 -8.50 3.14 0.47
N LEU A 282 -7.54 3.90 0.99
CA LEU A 282 -6.65 3.46 2.08
C LEU A 282 -7.40 3.17 3.39
N MET A 283 -8.49 3.90 3.65
CA MET A 283 -9.38 3.64 4.79
C MET A 283 -10.16 2.32 4.64
N THR A 284 -10.36 1.82 3.42
CA THR A 284 -11.07 0.56 3.15
C THR A 284 -10.16 -0.66 2.91
N SER A 285 -8.87 -0.46 2.60
CA SER A 285 -7.98 -1.51 2.09
C SER A 285 -7.22 -2.34 3.15
N VAL A 286 -7.81 -2.63 4.32
CA VAL A 286 -7.19 -3.45 5.39
C VAL A 286 -8.11 -4.58 5.79
#